data_AF-A0A3D1V8P5-F1
#
_entry.id   AF-A0A3D1V8P5-F1
#
_cell.length_a   1.000
_cell.length_b   1.000
_cell.length_c   1.000
_cell.angle_alpha   90.00
_cell.angle_beta   90.00
_cell.angle_gamma   90.00
#
_symmetry.space_group_name_H-M   'P 1'
#
loop_
_entity.id
_entity.type
_entity.pdbx_description
1 polymer ?
#
loop_
_entity_poly.entity_id
_entity_poly.type
_entity_poly.pdbx_seq_one_letter_code
_entity_poly.pdbx_strand_id
1 'polypeptide(L)' 'DWIDRGILTIGSSDAPVTPADPWVGIRAAVTRLTLDGDKVGPEQGVSVAEALEMYTLNGARGSFE' A
#
# COMPACT_ATOMS: atom_id res chain seq x y z
N ASP A 1 0.73 12.22 -2.84
CA ASP A 1 1.72 12.93 -3.70
C ASP A 1 2.13 12.12 -4.93
N TRP A 2 2.73 10.93 -4.80
CA TRP A 2 3.17 10.13 -5.97
C TRP A 2 2.02 9.69 -6.88
N ILE A 3 0.94 9.16 -6.28
CA ILE A 3 -0.26 8.74 -7.00
C ILE A 3 -0.91 9.94 -7.70
N ASP A 4 -1.04 11.07 -7.01
CA ASP A 4 -1.60 12.31 -7.56
C ASP A 4 -0.80 12.85 -8.76
N ARG A 5 0.49 12.53 -8.82
CA ARG A 5 1.39 12.89 -9.93
C ARG A 5 1.39 11.85 -11.06
N GLY A 6 0.55 10.83 -10.98
CA GLY A 6 0.45 9.76 -11.97
C GLY A 6 1.63 8.79 -11.98
N ILE A 7 2.42 8.74 -10.90
CA ILE A 7 3.53 7.80 -10.78
C ILE A 7 2.97 6.45 -10.35
N LEU A 8 3.34 5.38 -11.07
CA LEU A 8 2.91 4.02 -10.74
C LEU A 8 3.41 3.64 -9.35
N THR A 9 2.49 3.36 -8.43
CA THR A 9 2.80 2.90 -7.07
C THR A 9 2.29 1.48 -6.85
N ILE A 10 3.10 0.69 -6.14
CA ILE A 10 2.88 -0.75 -5.94
C ILE A 10 2.90 -1.06 -4.44
N GLY A 11 1.99 -1.93 -4.01
CA GLY A 11 1.97 -2.49 -2.67
C GLY A 11 2.68 -3.84 -2.61
N SER A 12 3.45 -4.08 -1.56
CA SER A 12 4.08 -5.38 -1.25
C SER A 12 4.17 -5.53 0.27
N SER A 13 4.20 -6.77 0.77
CA SER A 13 4.40 -7.06 2.18
C SER A 13 5.87 -7.17 2.57
N ASP A 14 6.77 -7.40 1.63
CA ASP A 14 8.15 -7.82 1.95
C ASP A 14 8.18 -9.03 2.93
N ALA A 15 7.26 -9.98 2.72
CA ALA A 15 7.23 -11.21 3.50
C ALA A 15 8.54 -11.99 3.33
N PRO A 16 9.10 -12.58 4.40
CA PRO A 16 8.48 -12.81 5.71
C PRO A 16 8.74 -11.73 6.76
N VAL A 17 9.30 -10.57 6.41
CA VAL A 17 9.60 -9.49 7.37
C VAL A 17 8.31 -8.90 7.95
N THR A 18 7.26 -8.76 7.12
CA THR A 18 5.90 -8.42 7.58
C THR A 18 4.89 -9.51 7.20
N PRO A 19 3.66 -9.50 7.77
CA PRO A 19 2.63 -10.47 7.44
C PRO A 19 2.33 -10.54 5.93
N ALA A 20 2.21 -11.75 5.39
CA ALA A 20 1.90 -11.97 3.99
C ALA A 20 0.44 -11.66 3.62
N ASP A 21 -0.45 -11.47 4.60
CA ASP A 21 -1.85 -11.13 4.35
C ASP A 21 -1.96 -9.72 3.74
N PRO A 22 -2.42 -9.58 2.47
CA PRO A 22 -2.50 -8.29 1.80
C PRO A 22 -3.42 -7.30 2.52
N TRP A 23 -4.40 -7.77 3.30
CA TRP A 23 -5.29 -6.88 4.05
C TRP A 23 -4.55 -6.08 5.12
N VAL A 24 -3.44 -6.60 5.65
CA VAL A 24 -2.57 -5.86 6.58
C VAL A 24 -1.95 -4.65 5.89
N GLY A 25 -1.39 -4.86 4.69
CA GLY A 25 -0.78 -3.81 3.89
C GLY A 25 -1.80 -2.79 3.38
N ILE A 26 -2.96 -3.25 2.88
CA ILE A 26 -4.06 -2.38 2.44
C ILE A 26 -4.57 -1.52 3.61
N ARG A 27 -4.80 -2.13 4.78
CA ARG A 27 -5.19 -1.38 5.99
C ARG A 27 -4.14 -0.33 6.32
N ALA A 28 -2.85 -0.68 6.32
CA ALA A 28 -1.78 0.24 6.64
C ALA A 28 -1.69 1.40 5.63
N ALA A 29 -1.85 1.14 4.33
CA ALA A 29 -1.82 2.17 3.29
C ALA A 29 -2.95 3.20 3.45
N VAL A 30 -4.16 2.73 3.81
CA VAL A 30 -5.34 3.60 3.97
C VAL A 30 -5.30 4.34 5.31
N THR A 31 -5.10 3.60 6.41
CA THR A 31 -5.23 4.15 7.77
C THR A 31 -3.97 4.80 8.28
N ARG A 32 -2.82 4.49 7.66
CA ARG A 32 -1.49 4.92 8.09
C ARG A 32 -1.15 4.47 9.52
N LEU A 33 -1.73 3.36 9.95
CA LEU A 33 -1.48 2.74 11.25
C LEU A 33 -0.45 1.62 11.14
N THR A 34 0.48 1.57 12.09
CA THR A 34 1.33 0.39 12.32
C THR A 34 0.49 -0.78 12.85
N LEU A 35 1.14 -1.93 13.05
CA LEU A 35 0.51 -3.08 13.71
C LEU A 35 0.12 -2.77 15.15
N ASP A 36 0.93 -1.98 15.84
CA ASP A 36 0.69 -1.56 17.24
C ASP A 36 -0.28 -0.37 17.35
N GLY A 37 -0.69 0.23 16.22
CA GLY A 37 -1.69 1.29 16.16
C GLY A 37 -1.12 2.72 16.13
N ASP A 38 0.19 2.89 15.98
CA ASP A 38 0.81 4.21 15.83
C ASP A 38 0.53 4.79 14.45
N LYS A 39 0.31 6.10 14.37
CA LYS A 39 0.10 6.81 13.10
C LYS A 39 1.43 7.26 12.50
N VAL A 40 1.68 6.93 11.23
CA VAL A 40 2.89 7.33 10.49
C VAL A 40 2.50 8.07 9.21
N GLY A 41 2.72 9.38 9.16
CA GLY A 41 2.38 10.23 8.00
C GLY A 41 0.89 10.13 7.62
N PRO A 42 -0.05 10.44 8.52
CA PRO A 42 -1.49 10.28 8.31
C PRO A 42 -2.03 11.05 7.08
N GLU A 43 -1.40 12.16 6.71
CA GLU A 43 -1.72 12.95 5.52
C GLU A 43 -1.37 12.27 4.20
N GLN A 44 -0.61 11.17 4.24
CA GLN A 44 -0.23 10.37 3.08
C GLN A 44 -1.08 9.08 2.96
N GLY A 45 -2.21 9.00 3.67
CA GLY A 45 -3.19 7.92 3.50
C GLY A 45 -3.80 7.93 2.11
N VAL A 46 -3.92 6.75 1.50
CA VAL A 46 -4.58 6.58 0.19
C VAL A 46 -6.02 6.14 0.37
N SER A 47 -6.84 6.34 -0.66
CA SER A 47 -8.18 5.77 -0.70
C SER A 47 -8.14 4.24 -0.76
N VAL A 48 -9.25 3.59 -0.38
CA VAL A 48 -9.38 2.13 -0.47
C VAL A 48 -9.22 1.65 -1.92
N ALA A 49 -9.72 2.42 -2.89
CA ALA A 49 -9.61 2.08 -4.31
C ALA A 49 -8.14 2.09 -4.77
N GLU A 50 -7.38 3.13 -4.43
CA GLU A 50 -5.94 3.21 -4.74
C GLU A 50 -5.16 2.08 -4.08
N ALA A 51 -5.45 1.75 -2.81
CA ALA A 51 -4.80 0.63 -2.13
C ALA A 51 -5.08 -0.72 -2.79
N LEU A 52 -6.31 -0.93 -3.28
CA LEU A 52 -6.67 -2.14 -4.03
C LEU A 52 -5.94 -2.20 -5.38
N GLU A 53 -5.84 -1.09 -6.11
CA GLU A 53 -5.07 -1.04 -7.36
C GLU A 53 -3.58 -1.30 -7.12
N MET A 54 -3.00 -0.72 -6.07
CA MET A 54 -1.60 -0.93 -5.66
C MET A 54 -1.28 -2.42 -5.45
N TYR A 55 -2.19 -3.17 -4.80
CA TYR A 55 -2.00 -4.60 -4.48
C TYR A 55 -2.51 -5.57 -5.56
N THR A 56 -3.09 -5.06 -6.65
CA THR A 56 -3.59 -5.91 -7.76
C THR A 56 -3.00 -5.48 -9.09
N LEU A 57 -3.65 -4.56 -9.80
CA LEU A 57 -3.29 -4.15 -11.15
C LEU A 57 -1.88 -3.59 -11.22
N ASN A 58 -1.49 -2.73 -10.27
CA ASN A 58 -0.16 -2.12 -10.28
C ASN A 58 0.91 -3.13 -9.86
N GLY A 59 0.61 -3.98 -8.87
CA GLY A 59 1.50 -5.09 -8.49
C GLY A 59 1.79 -6.04 -9.65
N ALA A 60 0.77 -6.38 -10.45
CA ALA A 60 0.96 -7.15 -11.67
C ALA A 60 1.81 -6.39 -12.70
N ARG A 61 1.52 -5.11 -12.96
CA ARG A 61 2.25 -4.28 -13.93
C ARG A 61 3.74 -4.19 -13.61
N GLY A 62 4.10 -3.78 -12.40
CA GLY A 62 5.51 -3.60 -12.04
C GLY A 62 6.30 -4.88 -11.78
N SER A 63 5.66 -6.06 -11.87
CA SER A 63 6.38 -7.34 -11.90
C SER A 63 6.90 -7.70 -13.29
N PHE A 64 6.56 -6.91 -14.33
CA PHE A 64 6.98 -7.11 -15.73
C PHE A 64 7.70 -5.90 -16.34
N GLU A 65 8.03 -4.89 -15.53
CA GLU A 65 8.98 -3.80 -15.87
C GLU A 65 10.40 -4.17 -15.45
#